data_AF-A0AAV8DPS0-F1
#
_entry.id   AF-A0AAV8DPS0-F1
#
_cell.length_a   1.000
_cell.length_b   1.000
_cell.length_c   1.000
_cell.angle_alpha   90.00
_cell.angle_beta   90.00
_cell.angle_gamma   90.00
#
_symmetry.space_group_name_H-M   'P 1'
#
loop_
_entity.id
_entity.type
_entity.pdbx_description
1 polymer ?
#
loop_
_entity_poly.entity_id
_entity_poly.type
_entity_poly.pdbx_seq_one_letter_code
_entity_poly.pdbx_strand_id
1 'polypeptide(L)'
;MAEGIVNLVLNKLAEAVLKEAQFLNGAGGKLDSLQHELRWIRAFLKDAESKSNSDERIKVWVSDVREVAYRIEDVVDMFMSEVEDRMSQPGMVRTVKVSREF
;
A
#
# COMPACT_ATOMS: atom_id res chain seq x y z
N MET A 1 -6.21 -16.01 7.08
CA MET A 1 -4.74 -15.70 7.18
C MET A 1 -4.28 -14.79 6.04
N ALA A 2 -4.70 -15.03 4.78
CA ALA A 2 -4.36 -14.14 3.66
C ALA A 2 -5.07 -12.78 3.78
N GLU A 3 -6.31 -12.77 4.29
CA GLU A 3 -7.05 -11.53 4.55
C GLU A 3 -6.27 -10.60 5.50
N GLY A 4 -5.66 -11.17 6.55
CA GLY A 4 -4.91 -10.41 7.54
C GLY A 4 -3.69 -9.69 6.97
N ILE A 5 -2.91 -10.34 6.11
CA ILE A 5 -1.75 -9.68 5.47
C ILE A 5 -2.21 -8.59 4.50
N VAL A 6 -3.27 -8.82 3.72
CA VAL A 6 -3.84 -7.80 2.84
C VAL A 6 -4.34 -6.59 3.64
N ASN A 7 -4.95 -6.82 4.81
CA ASN A 7 -5.38 -5.75 5.69
C ASN A 7 -4.20 -4.96 6.28
N LEU A 8 -3.10 -5.63 6.62
CA LEU A 8 -1.87 -4.97 7.07
C LEU A 8 -1.28 -4.08 5.98
N VAL A 9 -1.17 -4.59 4.75
CA VAL A 9 -0.68 -3.82 3.59
C VAL A 9 -1.57 -2.61 3.31
N LEU A 10 -2.89 -2.75 3.42
CA LEU A 10 -3.83 -1.64 3.26
C LEU A 10 -3.58 -0.49 4.26
N ASN A 11 -3.27 -0.83 5.52
CA ASN A 11 -2.95 0.16 6.54
C ASN A 11 -1.62 0.85 6.24
N LYS A 12 -0.58 0.09 5.90
CA LYS A 12 0.73 0.63 5.50
C LYS A 12 0.63 1.57 4.28
N LEU A 13 -0.20 1.22 3.29
CA LEU A 13 -0.46 2.08 2.15
C LEU A 13 -1.17 3.39 2.53
N ALA A 14 -2.13 3.34 3.47
CA ALA A 14 -2.78 4.56 3.97
C ALA A 14 -1.76 5.50 4.63
N GLU A 15 -0.85 4.96 5.43
CA GLU A 15 0.25 5.72 6.02
C GLU A 15 1.21 6.26 4.97
N ALA A 16 1.55 5.45 3.95
CA ALA A 16 2.42 5.85 2.85
C ALA A 16 1.84 7.02 2.05
N VAL A 17 0.53 7.00 1.74
CA VAL A 17 -0.16 8.11 1.09
C VAL A 17 -0.08 9.39 1.94
N LEU A 18 -0.28 9.29 3.26
CA LEU A 18 -0.19 10.43 4.17
C LEU A 18 1.24 11.00 4.23
N LYS A 19 2.27 10.15 4.29
CA LYS A 19 3.68 10.59 4.27
C LYS A 19 4.07 11.18 2.92
N GLU A 20 3.59 10.61 1.82
CA GLU A 20 3.88 11.12 0.47
C GLU A 20 3.21 12.49 0.24
N ALA A 21 1.95 12.67 0.65
CA ALA A 21 1.24 13.95 0.56
C ALA A 21 1.99 15.10 1.27
N GLN A 22 2.84 14.79 2.25
CA GLN A 22 3.69 15.77 2.93
C GLN A 22 4.95 16.16 2.16
N PHE A 23 5.43 15.34 1.20
CA PHE A 23 6.76 15.52 0.59
C PHE A 23 6.83 15.48 -0.94
N LEU A 24 5.97 14.74 -1.66
CA LEU A 24 6.12 14.50 -3.11
C LEU A 24 4.78 14.38 -3.84
N ASN A 25 4.67 15.08 -4.97
CA ASN A 25 3.43 15.27 -5.71
C ASN A 25 3.32 14.32 -6.93
N GLY A 26 3.41 12.99 -6.77
CA GLY A 26 3.46 12.14 -7.98
C GLY A 26 3.14 10.63 -7.91
N ALA A 27 3.23 9.98 -6.76
CA ALA A 27 2.89 8.57 -6.56
C ALA A 27 1.53 8.34 -5.86
N GLY A 28 0.94 9.38 -5.23
CA GLY A 28 -0.35 9.28 -4.53
C GLY A 28 -1.46 8.60 -5.34
N GLY A 29 -1.63 8.94 -6.64
CA GLY A 29 -2.64 8.29 -7.48
C GLY A 29 -2.41 6.79 -7.72
N LYS A 30 -1.15 6.34 -7.75
CA LYS A 30 -0.82 4.91 -7.88
C LYS A 30 -1.05 4.16 -6.56
N LEU A 31 -0.71 4.80 -5.42
CA LEU A 31 -0.96 4.25 -4.10
C LEU A 31 -2.46 4.13 -3.82
N ASP A 32 -3.26 5.12 -4.22
CA ASP A 32 -4.72 5.10 -4.11
C ASP A 32 -5.34 3.96 -4.94
N SER A 33 -4.86 3.78 -6.18
CA SER A 33 -5.30 2.67 -7.05
C SER A 33 -4.98 1.31 -6.41
N LEU A 34 -3.76 1.14 -5.90
CA LEU A 34 -3.35 -0.10 -5.23
C LEU A 34 -4.18 -0.35 -3.96
N GLN A 35 -4.49 0.69 -3.19
CA GLN A 35 -5.38 0.59 -2.03
C GLN A 35 -6.82 0.21 -2.43
N HIS A 36 -7.30 0.67 -3.59
CA HIS A 36 -8.61 0.27 -4.11
C HIS A 36 -8.64 -1.22 -4.49
N GLU A 37 -7.65 -1.70 -5.24
CA GLU A 37 -7.54 -3.11 -5.65
C GLU A 37 -7.41 -4.05 -4.45
N LEU A 38 -6.56 -3.72 -3.47
CA LEU A 38 -6.39 -4.53 -2.26
C LEU A 38 -7.66 -4.58 -1.40
N ARG A 39 -8.50 -3.54 -1.41
CA ARG A 39 -9.80 -3.57 -0.72
C ARG A 39 -10.74 -4.60 -1.34
N TRP A 40 -10.77 -4.69 -2.67
CA TRP A 40 -11.54 -5.72 -3.38
C TRP A 40 -11.01 -7.12 -3.09
N ILE A 41 -9.69 -7.31 -3.13
CA ILE A 41 -9.05 -8.58 -2.81
C ILE A 41 -9.36 -9.01 -1.37
N ARG A 42 -9.32 -8.08 -0.40
CA ARG A 42 -9.70 -8.36 1.00
C ARG A 42 -11.15 -8.83 1.12
N ALA A 43 -12.07 -8.13 0.46
CA ALA A 43 -13.49 -8.51 0.48
C ALA A 43 -13.70 -9.91 -0.09
N PHE A 44 -13.06 -10.21 -1.23
CA PHE A 44 -13.14 -11.53 -1.85
C PHE A 44 -12.48 -12.62 -0.99
N LEU A 45 -11.32 -12.35 -0.38
CA LEU A 45 -10.64 -13.29 0.53
C LEU A 45 -11.50 -13.64 1.74
N LYS A 46 -12.26 -12.67 2.28
CA LYS A 46 -13.18 -12.91 3.39
C LYS A 46 -14.25 -13.94 3.01
N ASP A 47 -14.79 -13.84 1.80
CA ASP A 47 -15.76 -14.79 1.28
C ASP A 47 -15.11 -16.13 0.90
N ALA A 48 -13.93 -16.10 0.29
CA ALA A 48 -13.19 -17.27 -0.16
C ALA A 48 -12.67 -18.13 0.99
N GLU A 49 -12.08 -17.53 2.04
CA GLU A 49 -11.60 -18.26 3.23
C GLU A 49 -12.78 -18.97 3.93
N SER A 50 -13.97 -18.36 3.96
CA SER A 50 -15.19 -18.99 4.51
C SER A 50 -15.67 -20.22 3.72
N LYS A 51 -15.32 -20.30 2.43
CA LYS A 51 -15.69 -21.38 1.49
C LYS A 51 -14.53 -22.33 1.20
N SER A 52 -13.35 -22.08 1.75
CA SER A 52 -12.09 -22.77 1.38
C SER A 52 -12.03 -24.24 1.77
N ASN A 53 -12.89 -24.69 2.68
CA ASN A 53 -12.92 -26.09 3.13
C ASN A 53 -13.44 -27.07 2.06
N SER A 54 -14.08 -26.59 0.99
CA SER A 54 -14.72 -27.44 -0.02
C SER A 54 -14.10 -27.40 -1.42
N ASP A 55 -13.15 -26.50 -1.71
CA ASP A 55 -12.54 -26.38 -3.05
C ASP A 55 -11.03 -26.10 -2.96
N GLU A 56 -10.24 -27.06 -3.44
CA GLU A 56 -8.77 -26.97 -3.43
C GLU A 56 -8.25 -25.83 -4.33
N ARG A 57 -8.97 -25.47 -5.40
CA ARG A 57 -8.59 -24.35 -6.27
C ARG A 57 -8.66 -23.02 -5.52
N ILE A 58 -9.63 -22.88 -4.61
CA ILE A 58 -9.75 -21.71 -3.74
C ILE A 58 -8.56 -21.64 -2.79
N LYS A 59 -8.09 -22.78 -2.26
CA LYS A 59 -6.91 -22.79 -1.36
C LYS A 59 -5.63 -22.36 -2.08
N VAL A 60 -5.39 -22.87 -3.29
CA VAL A 60 -4.22 -22.46 -4.10
C VAL A 60 -4.29 -20.96 -4.39
N TRP A 61 -5.43 -20.46 -4.87
CA TRP A 61 -5.59 -19.04 -5.15
C TRP A 61 -5.39 -18.14 -3.92
N VAL A 62 -5.93 -18.54 -2.76
CA VAL A 62 -5.72 -17.83 -1.48
C VAL A 62 -4.23 -17.82 -1.09
N SER A 63 -3.50 -18.88 -1.38
CA SER A 63 -2.05 -18.95 -1.15
C SER A 63 -1.28 -17.98 -2.05
N ASP A 64 -1.58 -17.96 -3.34
CA ASP A 64 -0.91 -17.07 -4.31
C ASP A 64 -1.14 -15.60 -3.97
N VAL A 65 -2.38 -15.24 -3.61
CA VAL A 65 -2.72 -13.88 -3.19
C VAL A 65 -1.96 -13.48 -1.93
N ARG A 66 -1.75 -14.41 -0.99
CA ARG A 66 -0.95 -14.16 0.21
C ARG A 66 0.51 -13.86 -0.14
N GLU A 67 1.11 -14.63 -1.04
CA GLU A 67 2.49 -14.41 -1.48
C GLU A 67 2.65 -13.06 -2.20
N VAL A 68 1.68 -12.69 -3.03
CA VAL A 68 1.64 -11.36 -3.65
C VAL A 68 1.53 -10.27 -2.58
N ALA A 69 0.68 -10.44 -1.57
CA ALA A 69 0.53 -9.47 -0.50
C ALA A 69 1.84 -9.24 0.28
N TYR A 70 2.60 -10.30 0.58
CA TYR A 70 3.92 -10.16 1.20
C TYR A 70 4.89 -9.37 0.32
N ARG A 71 4.94 -9.64 -0.99
CA ARG A 71 5.79 -8.85 -1.89
C ARG A 71 5.38 -7.38 -1.96
N ILE A 72 4.09 -7.08 -1.89
CA ILE A 72 3.61 -5.69 -1.83
C ILE A 72 4.03 -5.05 -0.50
N GLU A 73 3.92 -5.77 0.62
CA GLU A 73 4.39 -5.31 1.93
C GLU A 73 5.86 -4.87 1.86
N ASP A 74 6.75 -5.73 1.35
CA ASP A 74 8.18 -5.44 1.22
C ASP A 74 8.42 -4.16 0.40
N VAL A 75 7.69 -3.98 -0.70
CA VAL A 75 7.82 -2.79 -1.56
C VAL A 75 7.33 -1.53 -0.85
N VAL A 76 6.24 -1.61 -0.08
CA VAL A 76 5.73 -0.48 0.70
C VAL A 76 6.69 -0.11 1.83
N ASP A 77 7.28 -1.10 2.51
CA ASP A 77 8.27 -0.85 3.56
C ASP A 77 9.54 -0.19 3.00
N MET A 78 10.04 -0.67 1.85
CA MET A 78 11.16 -0.01 1.15
C MET A 78 10.83 1.44 0.77
N PHE A 79 9.62 1.69 0.25
CA PHE A 79 9.18 3.04 -0.09
C PHE A 79 9.12 3.96 1.15
N MET A 80 8.59 3.46 2.26
CA MET A 80 8.51 4.21 3.52
C MET A 80 9.89 4.55 4.07
N SER A 81 10.84 3.61 4.03
CA SER A 81 12.22 3.84 4.43
C SER A 81 12.90 4.92 3.58
N GLU A 82 12.72 4.87 2.26
CA GLU A 82 13.26 5.90 1.35
C GLU A 82 12.65 7.28 1.60
N VAL A 83 11.35 7.35 1.92
CA VAL A 83 10.68 8.60 2.30
C VAL A 83 11.27 9.14 3.62
N GLU A 84 11.47 8.29 4.63
CA GLU A 84 12.05 8.68 5.92
C GLU A 84 13.50 9.16 5.81
N ASP A 85 14.33 8.47 5.01
CA ASP A 85 15.70 8.90 4.72
C ASP A 85 15.72 10.28 4.07
N ARG A 86 14.80 10.54 3.12
CA ARG A 86 14.66 11.87 2.50
C ARG A 86 14.19 12.93 3.49
N MET A 87 13.32 12.58 4.45
CA MET A 87 12.89 13.52 5.51
C MET A 87 14.01 13.83 6.50
N SER A 88 14.94 12.89 6.71
CA SER A 88 16.02 13.00 7.70
C SER A 88 17.26 13.73 7.17
N GLN A 89 17.35 14.00 5.86
CA GLN A 89 18.42 14.80 5.27
C GLN A 89 18.18 16.31 5.48
N PRO A 90 19.02 17.01 6.26
CA PRO A 90 18.94 18.46 6.39
C PRO A 90 19.49 19.11 5.12
N GLY A 91 18.60 19.55 4.22
CA GLY A 91 19.05 20.27 3.02
C GLY A 91 18.01 20.56 1.93
N MET A 92 16.86 19.87 1.90
CA MET A 92 15.80 20.18 0.94
C MET A 92 14.63 20.91 1.59
N VAL A 93 14.89 22.07 2.19
CA VAL A 93 13.86 23.12 2.27
C VAL A 93 13.65 23.60 0.83
N ARG A 94 12.76 22.93 0.08
CA ARG A 94 12.23 23.50 -1.14
C ARG A 94 11.46 24.74 -0.72
N THR A 95 12.08 25.89 -0.94
CA THR A 95 11.43 27.18 -0.83
C THR A 95 10.24 27.12 -1.78
N VAL A 96 9.03 26.99 -1.24
CA VAL A 96 7.82 27.26 -2.01
C VAL A 96 7.85 28.75 -2.27
N LYS A 97 8.40 29.16 -3.42
CA LYS A 97 8.12 30.48 -3.98
C LYS A 97 6.62 30.47 -4.28
N VAL A 98 5.83 30.99 -3.34
CA VAL A 98 4.49 31.48 -3.62
C VAL A 98 4.70 32.70 -4.52
N SER A 99 4.76 32.46 -5.83
CA SER A 99 4.54 33.50 -6.82
C SER A 99 3.07 33.89 -6.71
N ARG A 100 2.84 34.98 -5.98
CA ARG A 100 1.59 35.70 -5.92
C ARG A 100 1.58 36.64 -7.13
N GLU A 101 0.94 36.20 -8.20
CA GLU A 101 0.50 37.00 -9.36
C GLU A 101 -0.83 36.33 -9.72
N PHE A 102 -2.04 36.87 -9.50
CA PHE A 102 -2.56 38.23 -9.60
C PHE A 102 -3.53 38.53 -8.46
#